data_AF-A0A2C9A5F8-F1
#
_entry.id   AF-A0A2C9A5F8-F1
#
_cell.length_a   1.000
_cell.length_b   1.000
_cell.length_c   1.000
_cell.angle_alpha   90.00
_cell.angle_beta   90.00
_cell.angle_gamma   90.00
#
_symmetry.space_group_name_H-M   'P 1'
#
loop_
_entity.id
_entity.type
_entity.pdbx_description
1 polymer ?
#
loop_
_entity_poly.entity_id
_entity_poly.type
_entity_poly.pdbx_seq_one_letter_code
_entity_poly.pdbx_strand_id
1 'polypeptide(L)' 'MITATATIPARPAFVAPVRHCDICGAEARITINRDHFCGDCMKSRRVRAFLLGKASR' A
#
# COMPACT_ATOMS: atom_id res chain seq x y z
N MET A 1 13.87 44.59 21.20
CA MET A 1 13.29 43.90 20.03
C MET A 1 13.21 42.42 20.39
N ILE A 2 12.02 41.84 20.50
CA ILE A 2 11.83 40.45 20.95
C ILE A 2 11.42 39.63 19.72
N THR A 3 12.35 38.84 19.19
CA THR A 3 12.10 37.92 18.07
C THR A 3 11.48 36.64 18.61
N ALA A 4 10.16 36.54 18.56
CA ALA A 4 9.43 35.32 18.86
C ALA A 4 9.73 34.28 17.76
N THR A 5 10.54 33.27 18.09
CA THR A 5 10.83 32.15 17.20
C THR A 5 9.66 31.16 17.29
N ALA A 6 8.74 31.23 16.34
CA ALA A 6 7.64 30.28 16.25
C ALA A 6 8.19 28.89 15.91
N THR A 7 8.24 27.99 16.90
CA THR A 7 8.59 26.58 16.69
C THR A 7 7.39 25.90 16.03
N ILE A 8 7.46 25.65 14.73
CA ILE A 8 6.42 24.94 14.00
C ILE A 8 6.46 23.48 14.49
N PRO A 9 5.40 22.95 15.14
CA PRO A 9 5.37 21.54 15.51
C PRO A 9 5.40 20.71 14.23
N ALA A 10 6.39 19.84 14.09
CA ALA A 10 6.47 18.87 13.01
C ALA A 10 5.17 18.06 13.01
N ARG A 11 4.35 18.23 11.95
CA ARG A 11 3.14 17.45 11.77
C ARG A 11 3.53 15.97 11.84
N PRO A 12 2.80 15.12 12.60
CA PRO A 12 3.09 13.70 12.62
C PRO A 12 3.01 13.19 11.18
N ALA A 13 4.09 12.53 10.73
CA ALA A 13 4.12 11.86 9.45
C ALA A 13 2.91 10.92 9.42
N PHE A 14 2.01 11.14 8.47
CA PHE A 14 0.83 10.30 8.32
C PHE A 14 1.33 8.93 7.87
N VAL A 15 1.54 8.02 8.83
CA VAL A 15 1.91 6.64 8.52
C VAL A 15 0.66 6.00 7.97
N ALA A 16 0.54 5.99 6.64
CA ALA A 16 -0.52 5.23 5.99
C ALA A 16 -0.40 3.76 6.44
N PRO A 17 -1.51 3.10 6.82
CA PRO A 17 -1.46 1.71 7.23
C PRO A 17 -0.85 0.89 6.08
N VAL A 18 0.26 0.22 6.38
CA VAL A 18 0.97 -0.63 5.41
C VAL A 18 0.03 -1.76 5.03
N ARG A 19 -0.38 -1.78 3.76
CA ARG A 19 -1.18 -2.87 3.20
C ARG A 19 -0.23 -4.00 2.81
N HIS A 20 -0.67 -5.23 3.00
CA HIS A 20 0.11 -6.42 2.66
C HIS A 20 -0.50 -7.12 1.44
N CYS A 21 0.34 -7.79 0.67
CA CYS A 21 -0.03 -8.52 -0.53
C CYS A 21 -0.87 -9.73 -0.16
N ASP A 22 -2.06 -9.87 -0.75
CA ASP A 22 -2.98 -10.97 -0.47
C ASP A 22 -2.45 -12.35 -0.92
N ILE A 23 -1.37 -12.39 -1.71
CA ILE A 23 -0.76 -13.63 -2.22
C ILE A 23 0.45 -14.08 -1.38
N CYS A 24 1.29 -13.15 -0.93
CA CYS A 24 2.57 -13.49 -0.28
C CYS A 24 2.86 -12.73 1.02
N GLY A 25 2.00 -11.81 1.43
CA GLY A 25 2.17 -11.02 2.65
C GLY A 25 3.22 -9.92 2.59
N ALA A 26 3.95 -9.75 1.48
CA ALA A 26 4.90 -8.64 1.31
C ALA A 26 4.18 -7.28 1.26
N GLU A 27 4.91 -6.17 1.46
CA GLU A 27 4.36 -4.82 1.32
C GLU A 27 3.66 -4.64 -0.03
N ALA A 28 2.37 -4.32 0.02
CA ALA A 28 1.58 -4.06 -1.17
C ALA A 28 1.79 -2.61 -1.61
N ARG A 29 2.08 -2.46 -2.90
CA ARG A 29 2.25 -1.16 -3.56
C ARG A 29 1.22 -0.92 -4.64
N ILE A 30 0.41 -1.94 -4.94
CA ILE A 30 -0.54 -1.95 -6.04
C ILE A 30 -1.86 -2.48 -5.49
N THR A 31 -2.95 -1.78 -5.78
CA THR A 31 -4.30 -2.20 -5.40
C THR A 31 -5.15 -2.36 -6.65
N ILE A 32 -5.76 -3.54 -6.83
CA ILE A 32 -6.72 -3.82 -7.91
C ILE A 32 -7.96 -4.44 -7.31
N ASN A 33 -9.13 -3.89 -7.63
CA ASN A 33 -10.43 -4.45 -7.22
C ASN A 33 -10.55 -4.74 -5.70
N ARG A 34 -9.95 -3.86 -4.87
CA ARG A 34 -9.80 -3.98 -3.41
C ARG A 34 -8.84 -5.08 -2.91
N ASP A 35 -8.21 -5.80 -3.82
CA ASP A 35 -7.09 -6.70 -3.53
C ASP A 35 -5.76 -5.93 -3.59
N HIS A 36 -4.83 -6.33 -2.73
CA HIS A 36 -3.55 -5.69 -2.51
C HIS A 36 -2.44 -6.62 -3.01
N PHE A 37 -1.53 -6.09 -3.81
CA PHE A 37 -0.47 -6.85 -4.44
C PHE A 37 0.88 -6.16 -4.31
N CYS A 38 1.93 -6.96 -4.11
CA CYS A 38 3.30 -6.52 -4.26
C CYS A 38 3.72 -6.57 -5.74
N GLY A 39 4.75 -5.79 -6.10
CA GLY A 39 5.23 -5.70 -7.48
C GLY A 39 5.66 -7.04 -8.09
N ASP A 40 6.26 -7.93 -7.29
CA ASP A 40 6.73 -9.24 -7.76
C ASP A 40 5.57 -10.20 -8.04
N CYS A 41 4.55 -10.20 -7.19
CA CYS A 41 3.33 -10.98 -7.44
C CYS A 41 2.60 -10.45 -8.67
N MET A 42 2.60 -9.13 -8.89
CA MET A 42 2.01 -8.50 -10.07
C MET A 42 2.65 -8.97 -11.38
N LYS A 43 3.98 -9.09 -11.39
CA LYS A 43 4.76 -9.61 -12.53
C LYS A 43 4.58 -11.13 -12.71
N SER A 44 4.17 -11.82 -11.66
CA SER A 44 3.93 -13.25 -11.68
C SER A 44 2.56 -13.58 -12.28
N ARG A 45 2.42 -14.74 -12.94
CA ARG A 45 1.10 -15.27 -13.37
C ARG A 45 0.11 -15.49 -12.22
N ARG A 46 0.59 -15.43 -10.96
CA ARG A 46 -0.21 -15.61 -9.73
C ARG A 46 -1.33 -14.58 -9.59
N VAL A 47 -1.05 -13.28 -9.80
CA VAL A 47 -2.09 -12.23 -9.71
C VAL A 47 -3.15 -12.41 -10.79
N ARG A 48 -2.72 -12.72 -12.02
CA ARG A 48 -3.66 -12.93 -13.13
C ARG A 48 -4.57 -14.14 -12.88
N ALA A 49 -4.02 -15.25 -12.39
CA ALA A 49 -4.82 -16.43 -12.01
C ALA A 49 -5.75 -16.15 -10.82
N PHE A 50 -5.27 -15.41 -9.81
CA PHE A 50 -6.06 -15.01 -8.65
C PHE A 50 -7.27 -14.14 -9.04
N LEU A 51 -7.05 -13.11 -9.87
CA LEU A 51 -8.10 -12.22 -10.35
C LEU A 51 -9.11 -12.95 -11.25
N LEU A 52 -8.65 -13.81 -12.16
CA LEU A 52 -9.52 -14.63 -13.01
C LEU A 52 -10.35 -15.63 -12.19
N GLY A 53 -9.74 -16.30 -11.20
CA GLY A 53 -10.45 -17.23 -10.33
C GLY A 53 -11.53 -16.56 -9.48
N LYS A 54 -11.34 -15.29 -9.11
CA LYS A 54 -12.37 -14.45 -8.46
C LYS A 54 -13.49 -14.05 -9.40
N ALA A 55 -13.19 -13.74 -10.66
CA ALA A 55 -14.20 -13.35 -11.66
C ALA A 55 -15.13 -14.51 -12.08
N SER A 56 -14.76 -15.76 -11.78
CA SER A 56 -15.59 -16.94 -12.05
C SER A 56 -16.52 -17.36 -10.89
N ARG A 57 -16.50 -16.66 -9.75
CA ARG A 57 -17.48 -16.86 -8.66
C ARG A 57 -18.52 -15.75 -8.66
#